data_AF-I5CA99-F1
#
_entry.id   AF-I5CA99-F1
#
_cell.length_a   1.000
_cell.length_b   1.000
_cell.length_c   1.000
_cell.angle_alpha   90.00
_cell.angle_beta   90.00
_cell.angle_gamma   90.00
#
_symmetry.space_group_name_H-M   'P 1'
#
loop_
_entity.id
_entity.type
_entity.pdbx_description
1 polymer ?
#
loop_
_entity_poly.entity_id
_entity_poly.type
_entity_poly.pdbx_seq_one_letter_code
_entity_poly.pdbx_strand_id
1 'polypeptide(L)'
;MVKIGNLALGDFPLLLAPMEDVSDPPFRAVCKQEGADLMYTEFISSEGLIRDAAKSVQKLDIYDYERPIGIQIFGSEIESMRQAAEIAEAAGPDILDINYGCPVHKVACKGAGAGILLDIDKMVSMTAEIVKQVKIPVTVKPASAGTITASASWRWPKGCRMSAYRPSASMPAPASRCTRERPTGLT
;
A
#
# COMPACT_ATOMS: atom_id res chain seq x y z
N MET A 1 -1.21 15.62 -18.91
CA MET A 1 -1.44 14.16 -18.97
C MET A 1 -0.56 13.50 -17.93
N VAL A 2 -1.17 12.89 -16.92
CA VAL A 2 -0.46 12.21 -15.82
C VAL A 2 0.03 10.84 -16.29
N LYS A 3 1.21 10.39 -15.84
CA LYS A 3 1.76 9.08 -16.21
C LYS A 3 2.25 8.30 -15.00
N ILE A 4 1.97 6.99 -14.98
CA ILE A 4 2.52 6.04 -14.02
C ILE A 4 3.20 4.93 -14.82
N GLY A 5 4.54 4.99 -14.93
CA GLY A 5 5.29 4.13 -15.84
C GLY A 5 4.79 4.29 -17.28
N ASN A 6 4.26 3.21 -17.85
CA ASN A 6 3.71 3.17 -19.21
C ASN A 6 2.22 3.54 -19.28
N LEU A 7 1.54 3.71 -18.14
CA LEU A 7 0.13 4.07 -18.09
C LEU A 7 -0.03 5.57 -18.28
N ALA A 8 -0.76 5.95 -19.33
CA ALA A 8 -1.19 7.31 -19.56
C ALA A 8 -2.57 7.51 -18.92
N LEU A 9 -2.61 8.30 -17.86
CA LEU A 9 -3.82 8.76 -17.22
C LEU A 9 -4.11 10.18 -17.72
N GLY A 10 -5.38 10.58 -17.81
CA GLY A 10 -5.78 11.88 -18.37
C GLY A 10 -5.12 13.10 -17.70
N ASP A 11 -5.57 14.30 -18.05
CA ASP A 11 -5.01 15.53 -17.44
C ASP A 11 -5.35 15.66 -15.95
N PHE A 12 -6.49 15.10 -15.52
CA PHE A 12 -6.94 15.07 -14.14
C PHE A 12 -7.56 13.71 -13.80
N PRO A 13 -6.73 12.69 -13.48
CA PRO A 13 -7.25 11.34 -13.30
C PRO A 13 -7.90 11.15 -11.92
N LEU A 14 -9.03 10.45 -11.92
CA LEU A 14 -9.77 10.04 -10.72
C LEU A 14 -9.38 8.61 -10.35
N LEU A 15 -8.73 8.47 -9.19
CA LEU A 15 -8.26 7.18 -8.68
C LEU A 15 -9.21 6.69 -7.58
N LEU A 16 -9.74 5.48 -7.72
CA LEU A 16 -10.52 4.86 -6.66
C LEU A 16 -9.58 4.41 -5.54
N ALA A 17 -9.80 4.88 -4.31
CA ALA A 17 -8.99 4.46 -3.18
C ALA A 17 -9.21 2.98 -2.82
N PRO A 18 -8.16 2.23 -2.45
CA PRO A 18 -8.29 0.88 -1.93
C PRO A 18 -8.91 0.91 -0.52
N MET A 19 -9.98 0.13 -0.32
CA MET A 19 -10.79 0.09 0.88
C MET A 19 -11.17 -1.36 1.20
N GLU A 20 -10.67 -1.89 2.31
CA GLU A 20 -11.00 -3.23 2.82
C GLU A 20 -12.52 -3.42 2.96
N ASP A 21 -13.02 -4.56 2.50
CA ASP A 21 -14.43 -4.98 2.46
C ASP A 21 -15.35 -4.03 1.66
N VAL A 22 -14.78 -3.17 0.79
CA VAL A 22 -15.54 -2.21 -0.02
C VAL A 22 -15.12 -2.25 -1.49
N SER A 23 -13.83 -2.18 -1.81
CA SER A 23 -13.34 -2.09 -3.19
C SER A 23 -13.27 -3.46 -3.89
N ASP A 24 -14.35 -4.23 -3.82
CA ASP A 24 -14.53 -5.52 -4.48
C ASP A 24 -14.85 -5.34 -5.99
N PRO A 25 -14.81 -6.41 -6.81
CA PRO A 25 -15.01 -6.28 -8.25
C PRO A 25 -16.36 -5.62 -8.66
N PRO A 26 -17.51 -5.95 -8.03
CA PRO A 26 -18.76 -5.24 -8.29
C PRO A 26 -18.69 -3.74 -8.02
N PHE A 27 -18.10 -3.31 -6.90
CA PHE A 27 -17.98 -1.89 -6.58
C PHE A 27 -17.05 -1.17 -7.57
N ARG A 28 -15.91 -1.78 -7.91
CA ARG A 28 -14.97 -1.25 -8.90
C ARG A 28 -15.62 -1.11 -10.27
N ALA A 29 -16.47 -2.05 -10.69
CA ALA A 29 -17.22 -1.98 -11.93
C ALA A 29 -18.10 -0.71 -12.00
N VAL A 30 -18.85 -0.44 -10.93
CA VAL A 30 -19.70 0.76 -10.83
C VAL A 30 -18.85 2.02 -10.85
N CYS A 31 -17.77 2.09 -10.06
CA CYS A 31 -16.87 3.25 -10.07
C CYS A 31 -16.26 3.50 -11.46
N LYS A 32 -15.93 2.44 -12.20
CA LYS A 32 -15.41 2.55 -13.56
C LYS A 32 -16.45 3.13 -14.53
N GLN A 33 -17.71 2.72 -14.41
CA GLN A 33 -18.83 3.27 -15.19
C GLN A 33 -19.07 4.75 -14.88
N GLU A 34 -18.87 5.15 -13.63
CA GLU A 34 -19.05 6.53 -13.15
C GLU A 34 -17.80 7.42 -13.34
N GLY A 35 -16.78 6.95 -14.08
CA GLY A 35 -15.65 7.78 -14.51
C GLY A 35 -14.37 7.67 -13.69
N ALA A 36 -14.18 6.62 -12.89
CA ALA A 36 -12.87 6.32 -12.31
C ALA A 36 -11.85 5.90 -13.40
N ASP A 37 -10.68 6.52 -13.39
CA ASP A 37 -9.62 6.30 -14.38
C ASP A 37 -8.70 5.14 -14.01
N LEU A 38 -8.50 4.90 -12.72
CA LEU A 38 -7.66 3.82 -12.19
C LEU A 38 -8.28 3.27 -10.90
N MET A 39 -8.38 1.94 -10.86
CA MET A 39 -8.98 1.20 -9.76
C MET A 39 -7.87 0.58 -8.90
N TYR A 40 -8.18 0.27 -7.65
CA TYR A 40 -7.33 -0.56 -6.81
C TYR A 40 -8.15 -1.68 -6.19
N THR A 41 -7.52 -2.84 -6.00
CA THR A 41 -8.10 -3.89 -5.15
C THR A 41 -8.17 -3.42 -3.70
N GLU A 42 -8.84 -4.21 -2.86
CA GLU A 42 -8.63 -4.10 -1.41
C GLU A 42 -7.15 -4.29 -1.05
N PHE A 43 -6.72 -3.84 0.13
CA PHE A 43 -5.32 -4.01 0.52
C PHE A 43 -5.04 -5.37 1.14
N ILE A 44 -4.01 -6.05 0.64
CA ILE A 44 -3.75 -7.45 0.94
C ILE A 44 -2.50 -7.58 1.80
N SER A 45 -2.59 -8.38 2.88
CA SER A 45 -1.44 -8.66 3.74
C SER A 45 -0.44 -9.55 3.02
N SER A 46 0.85 -9.19 3.07
CA SER A 46 1.94 -10.02 2.51
C SER A 46 1.94 -11.43 3.08
N GLU A 47 1.76 -11.55 4.40
CA GLU A 47 1.67 -12.85 5.09
C GLU A 47 0.43 -13.65 4.69
N GLY A 48 -0.68 -12.96 4.39
CA GLY A 48 -1.91 -13.60 3.93
C GLY A 48 -1.74 -14.22 2.54
N LEU A 49 -1.06 -13.53 1.63
CA LEU A 49 -0.74 -14.04 0.29
C LEU A 49 0.23 -15.21 0.34
N ILE A 50 1.33 -15.09 1.09
CA ILE A 50 2.35 -16.16 1.18
C ILE A 50 1.77 -17.47 1.74
N ARG A 51 0.83 -17.37 2.69
CA ARG A 51 0.19 -18.53 3.31
C ARG A 51 -0.97 -19.09 2.50
N ASP A 52 -1.21 -18.56 1.30
CA ASP A 52 -2.31 -18.95 0.43
C ASP A 52 -3.67 -18.87 1.15
N ALA A 53 -3.84 -17.83 1.98
CA ALA A 53 -5.09 -17.65 2.70
C ALA A 53 -6.19 -17.33 1.70
N ALA A 54 -7.22 -18.19 1.61
CA ALA A 54 -8.28 -18.09 0.60
C ALA A 54 -8.85 -16.67 0.44
N LYS A 55 -9.10 -15.95 1.54
CA LYS A 55 -9.58 -14.56 1.51
C LYS A 55 -8.58 -13.57 0.89
N SER A 56 -7.28 -13.77 1.08
CA SER A 56 -6.24 -12.93 0.49
C SER A 56 -6.07 -13.21 -1.01
N VAL A 57 -6.20 -14.47 -1.42
CA VAL A 57 -6.11 -14.88 -2.82
C VAL A 57 -7.32 -14.38 -3.61
N GLN A 58 -8.53 -14.46 -3.05
CA GLN A 58 -9.75 -13.93 -3.68
C GLN A 58 -9.65 -12.44 -4.02
N LYS A 59 -8.91 -11.65 -3.23
CA LYS A 59 -8.70 -10.22 -3.48
C LYS A 59 -7.79 -9.93 -4.69
N LEU A 60 -7.13 -10.95 -5.25
CA LEU A 60 -6.34 -10.84 -6.48
C LEU A 60 -7.21 -10.89 -7.74
N ASP A 61 -8.52 -11.17 -7.62
CA ASP A 61 -9.42 -11.23 -8.76
C ASP A 61 -9.47 -9.87 -9.49
N ILE A 62 -9.06 -9.91 -10.77
CA ILE A 62 -9.03 -8.78 -11.69
C ILE A 62 -9.83 -9.13 -12.94
N TYR A 63 -10.65 -8.19 -13.40
CA TYR A 63 -11.44 -8.33 -14.62
C TYR A 63 -11.09 -7.24 -15.65
N ASP A 64 -11.21 -7.52 -16.94
CA ASP A 64 -10.77 -6.58 -17.97
C ASP A 64 -11.60 -5.28 -18.01
N TYR A 65 -12.88 -5.33 -17.62
CA TYR A 65 -13.77 -4.16 -17.64
C TYR A 65 -13.40 -3.11 -16.57
N GLU A 66 -12.60 -3.47 -15.57
CA GLU A 66 -12.14 -2.60 -14.48
C GLU A 66 -10.68 -2.19 -14.64
N ARG A 67 -10.09 -2.37 -15.82
CA ARG A 67 -8.72 -1.89 -16.10
C ARG A 67 -8.70 -0.39 -16.45
N PRO A 68 -7.59 0.32 -16.17
CA PRO A 68 -6.39 -0.15 -15.47
C PRO A 68 -6.62 -0.32 -13.97
N ILE A 69 -5.99 -1.33 -13.37
CA ILE A 69 -6.14 -1.68 -11.96
C ILE A 69 -4.80 -1.92 -11.27
N GLY A 70 -4.67 -1.46 -10.03
CA GLY A 70 -3.54 -1.77 -9.16
C GLY A 70 -3.89 -2.78 -8.06
N ILE A 71 -2.92 -3.61 -7.67
CA ILE A 71 -3.02 -4.41 -6.43
C ILE A 71 -2.26 -3.69 -5.33
N GLN A 72 -2.90 -3.48 -4.17
CA GLN A 72 -2.24 -2.90 -3.00
C GLN A 72 -1.83 -3.98 -1.99
N ILE A 73 -0.54 -4.07 -1.67
CA ILE A 73 -0.01 -4.97 -0.63
C ILE A 73 0.50 -4.21 0.60
N PHE A 74 0.56 -4.89 1.75
CA PHE A 74 1.15 -4.33 2.97
C PHE A 74 1.81 -5.39 3.85
N GLY A 75 2.85 -5.00 4.58
CA GLY A 75 3.63 -5.89 5.44
C GLY A 75 4.73 -5.14 6.18
N SER A 76 5.40 -5.82 7.10
CA SER A 76 6.52 -5.27 7.88
C SER A 76 7.88 -5.84 7.48
N GLU A 77 7.91 -7.04 6.89
CA GLU A 77 9.15 -7.74 6.55
C GLU A 77 9.46 -7.63 5.06
N ILE A 78 10.71 -7.28 4.73
CA ILE A 78 11.12 -7.05 3.34
C ILE A 78 10.96 -8.31 2.50
N GLU A 79 11.44 -9.46 2.98
CA GLU A 79 11.34 -10.71 2.23
C GLU A 79 9.89 -11.16 2.02
N SER A 80 9.03 -11.03 3.04
CA SER A 80 7.60 -11.29 2.86
C SER A 80 6.98 -10.35 1.83
N MET A 81 7.35 -9.06 1.83
CA MET A 81 6.85 -8.11 0.84
C MET A 81 7.34 -8.43 -0.58
N ARG A 82 8.57 -8.90 -0.75
CA ARG A 82 9.08 -9.35 -2.06
C ARG A 82 8.31 -10.55 -2.59
N GLN A 83 8.09 -11.57 -1.77
CA GLN A 83 7.31 -12.74 -2.15
C GLN A 83 5.86 -12.37 -2.49
N ALA A 84 5.24 -11.51 -1.68
CA ALA A 84 3.90 -11.02 -1.94
C ALA A 84 3.80 -10.18 -3.22
N ALA A 85 4.84 -9.38 -3.54
CA ALA A 85 4.91 -8.62 -4.78
C ALA A 85 4.97 -9.52 -6.02
N GLU A 86 5.74 -10.63 -5.96
CA GLU A 86 5.80 -11.62 -7.02
C GLU A 86 4.44 -12.32 -7.24
N ILE A 87 3.77 -12.73 -6.15
CA ILE A 87 2.42 -13.31 -6.21
C ILE A 87 1.41 -12.30 -6.79
N ALA A 88 1.48 -11.04 -6.35
CA ALA A 88 0.60 -9.98 -6.83
C ALA A 88 0.83 -9.66 -8.30
N GLU A 89 2.08 -9.60 -8.77
CA GLU A 89 2.40 -9.39 -10.20
C GLU A 89 1.87 -10.55 -11.06
N ALA A 90 1.95 -11.79 -10.57
CA ALA A 90 1.42 -12.96 -11.28
C ALA A 90 -0.10 -12.91 -11.52
N ALA A 91 -0.85 -12.15 -10.71
CA ALA A 91 -2.28 -11.89 -10.94
C ALA A 91 -2.55 -10.92 -12.10
N GLY A 92 -1.52 -10.30 -12.67
CA GLY A 92 -1.59 -9.42 -13.84
C GLY A 92 -2.22 -8.03 -13.62
N PRO A 93 -1.94 -7.30 -12.52
CA PRO A 93 -2.35 -5.90 -12.39
C PRO A 93 -1.51 -4.99 -13.29
N ASP A 94 -2.00 -3.79 -13.52
CA ASP A 94 -1.29 -2.74 -14.28
C ASP A 94 -0.27 -2.00 -13.39
N ILE A 95 -0.50 -1.98 -12.07
CA ILE A 95 0.35 -1.32 -11.06
C ILE A 95 0.42 -2.20 -9.80
N LEU A 96 1.59 -2.26 -9.16
CA LEU A 96 1.70 -2.71 -7.78
C LEU A 96 1.76 -1.51 -6.84
N ASP A 97 0.95 -1.46 -5.79
CA ASP A 97 0.98 -0.40 -4.78
C ASP A 97 1.34 -0.92 -3.39
N ILE A 98 2.10 -0.13 -2.62
CA ILE A 98 2.47 -0.46 -1.25
C ILE A 98 1.76 0.47 -0.28
N ASN A 99 0.98 -0.11 0.65
CA ASN A 99 0.31 0.66 1.69
C ASN A 99 1.28 0.98 2.84
N TYR A 100 1.68 2.25 2.92
CA TYR A 100 2.39 2.83 4.07
C TYR A 100 1.50 3.78 4.88
N GLY A 101 0.18 3.68 4.71
CA GLY A 101 -0.76 4.68 5.22
C GLY A 101 -1.69 4.18 6.33
N CYS A 102 -1.93 2.88 6.43
CA CYS A 102 -2.95 2.35 7.33
C CYS A 102 -2.64 2.65 8.82
N PRO A 103 -3.51 3.43 9.51
CA PRO A 103 -3.31 3.79 10.90
C PRO A 103 -3.83 2.73 11.88
N VAL A 104 -4.46 1.65 11.40
CA VAL A 104 -5.07 0.63 12.25
C VAL A 104 -4.04 0.07 13.22
N HIS A 105 -4.35 0.10 14.52
CA HIS A 105 -3.42 -0.26 15.59
C HIS A 105 -2.72 -1.61 15.37
N LYS A 106 -3.48 -2.64 14.96
CA LYS A 106 -2.96 -3.99 14.69
C LYS A 106 -1.96 -4.06 13.53
N VAL A 107 -2.00 -3.09 12.61
CA VAL A 107 -1.10 -2.97 11.46
C VAL A 107 0.10 -2.09 11.84
N ALA A 108 -0.18 -0.88 12.34
CA ALA A 108 0.84 0.10 12.70
C ALA A 108 1.79 -0.43 13.79
N CYS A 109 1.30 -1.13 14.81
CA CYS A 109 2.14 -1.65 15.89
C CYS A 109 3.00 -2.85 15.49
N LYS A 110 2.78 -3.44 14.31
CA LYS A 110 3.66 -4.43 13.72
C LYS A 110 4.74 -3.81 12.82
N GLY A 111 4.80 -2.48 12.71
CA GLY A 111 5.73 -1.79 11.82
C GLY A 111 5.31 -1.82 10.35
N ALA A 112 4.04 -2.13 10.05
CA ALA A 112 3.45 -2.07 8.72
C ALA A 112 2.51 -0.84 8.60
N GLY A 113 2.02 -0.54 7.39
CA GLY A 113 1.14 0.62 7.17
C GLY A 113 1.80 1.91 7.65
N ALA A 114 1.10 2.75 8.42
CA ALA A 114 1.66 3.97 8.97
C ALA A 114 2.81 3.74 9.98
N GLY A 115 2.95 2.51 10.51
CA GLY A 115 4.01 2.16 11.46
C GLY A 115 5.41 2.20 10.86
N ILE A 116 5.54 1.88 9.55
CA ILE A 116 6.84 1.91 8.87
C ILE A 116 7.40 3.33 8.72
N LEU A 117 6.54 4.35 8.82
CA LEU A 117 6.94 5.76 8.71
C LEU A 117 7.76 6.24 9.91
N LEU A 118 7.85 5.43 10.98
CA LEU A 118 8.79 5.64 12.08
C LEU A 118 10.22 5.23 11.73
N ASP A 119 10.40 4.46 10.65
CA ASP A 119 11.68 3.95 10.14
C ASP A 119 11.75 4.17 8.61
N ILE A 120 12.11 5.40 8.24
CA ILE A 120 12.18 5.83 6.83
C ILE A 120 13.24 5.03 6.05
N ASP A 121 14.34 4.64 6.68
CA ASP A 121 15.40 3.87 6.02
C ASP A 121 14.90 2.46 5.67
N LYS A 122 14.14 1.82 6.56
CA LYS A 122 13.46 0.55 6.26
C LYS A 122 12.41 0.71 5.16
N MET A 123 11.59 1.76 5.20
CA MET A 123 10.60 2.04 4.15
C MET A 123 11.26 2.21 2.77
N VAL A 124 12.34 2.97 2.68
CA VAL A 124 13.10 3.17 1.43
C VAL A 124 13.71 1.84 0.95
N SER A 125 14.34 1.08 1.85
CA SER A 125 14.95 -0.21 1.53
C SER A 125 13.92 -1.22 1.04
N MET A 126 12.78 -1.34 1.74
CA MET A 126 11.66 -2.21 1.36
C MET A 126 11.14 -1.85 -0.03
N THR A 127 10.90 -0.57 -0.29
CA THR A 127 10.42 -0.10 -1.60
C THR A 127 11.41 -0.42 -2.71
N ALA A 128 12.71 -0.21 -2.47
CA ALA A 128 13.75 -0.50 -3.45
C ALA A 128 13.83 -2.00 -3.80
N GLU A 129 13.69 -2.88 -2.81
CA GLU A 129 13.67 -4.33 -3.06
C GLU A 129 12.43 -4.78 -3.82
N ILE A 130 11.25 -4.21 -3.53
CA ILE A 130 10.02 -4.52 -4.26
C ILE A 130 10.11 -4.04 -5.72
N VAL A 131 10.66 -2.84 -5.97
CA VAL A 131 10.88 -2.34 -7.34
C VAL A 131 11.82 -3.23 -8.14
N LYS A 132 12.81 -3.88 -7.51
CA LYS A 132 13.68 -4.86 -8.19
C LYS A 132 12.98 -6.19 -8.46
N GLN A 133 11.97 -6.53 -7.67
CA GLN A 133 11.30 -7.82 -7.72
C GLN A 133 10.31 -7.93 -8.89
N VAL A 134 9.62 -6.84 -9.23
CA VAL A 134 8.56 -6.82 -10.25
C VAL A 134 8.94 -5.99 -11.47
N LYS A 135 8.28 -6.25 -12.60
CA LYS A 135 8.47 -5.55 -13.89
C LYS A 135 7.43 -4.45 -14.11
N ILE A 136 6.28 -4.54 -13.44
CA ILE A 136 5.24 -3.51 -13.48
C ILE A 136 5.60 -2.27 -12.65
N PRO A 137 5.00 -1.09 -12.92
CA PRO A 137 5.21 0.10 -12.11
C PRO A 137 4.83 -0.13 -10.64
N VAL A 138 5.66 0.38 -9.72
CA VAL A 138 5.39 0.34 -8.29
C VAL A 138 5.00 1.73 -7.80
N THR A 139 3.95 1.83 -6.98
CA THR A 139 3.52 3.05 -6.30
C THR A 139 3.46 2.83 -4.78
N VAL A 140 3.40 3.92 -4.01
CA VAL A 140 3.26 3.88 -2.55
C VAL A 140 2.15 4.82 -2.10
N LYS A 141 1.35 4.40 -1.12
CA LYS A 141 0.30 5.21 -0.49
C LYS A 141 0.66 5.54 0.97
N PRO A 142 1.29 6.71 1.27
CA PRO A 142 1.56 7.18 2.63
C PRO A 142 0.29 7.64 3.39
N ALA A 143 0.43 7.83 4.71
CA ALA A 143 -0.67 8.21 5.62
C ALA A 143 -1.24 9.63 5.37
N SER A 144 -0.41 10.58 4.94
CA SER A 144 -0.82 11.96 4.65
C SER A 144 -0.89 12.20 3.14
N ALA A 145 -2.00 11.78 2.55
CA ALA A 145 -2.52 12.10 1.20
C ALA A 145 -1.64 11.78 -0.03
N GLY A 146 -2.21 10.96 -0.94
CA GLY A 146 -1.77 10.75 -2.32
C GLY A 146 -1.04 9.43 -2.57
N THR A 147 -1.23 8.86 -3.76
CA THR A 147 -0.39 7.77 -4.29
C THR A 147 0.84 8.38 -4.97
N ILE A 148 2.03 7.87 -4.65
CA ILE A 148 3.31 8.36 -5.17
C ILE A 148 3.97 7.24 -5.97
N THR A 149 4.41 7.51 -7.20
CA THR A 149 5.17 6.54 -8.00
C THR A 149 6.56 6.30 -7.41
N ALA A 150 6.90 5.04 -7.16
CA ALA A 150 8.23 4.62 -6.75
C ALA A 150 9.07 4.18 -7.96
N SER A 151 10.37 4.44 -7.90
CA SER A 151 11.34 3.99 -8.90
C SER A 151 12.65 3.58 -8.21
N ALA A 152 13.51 2.83 -8.90
CA ALA A 152 14.81 2.41 -8.35
C ALA A 152 15.74 3.60 -8.05
N SER A 153 15.48 4.78 -8.64
CA SER A 153 16.18 6.04 -8.39
C SER A 153 15.46 6.96 -7.39
N TRP A 154 14.34 6.50 -6.80
CA TRP A 154 13.52 7.29 -5.88
C TRP A 154 14.35 7.71 -4.67
N ARG A 155 14.54 9.02 -4.54
CA ARG A 155 15.04 9.64 -3.32
C ARG A 155 13.85 10.31 -2.66
N TRP A 156 13.61 9.98 -1.40
CA TRP A 156 12.71 10.76 -0.57
C TRP A 156 13.14 12.24 -0.66
N PRO A 157 12.26 13.19 -1.03
CA PRO A 157 12.65 14.57 -1.20
C PRO A 157 13.33 15.07 0.08
N LYS A 158 14.59 15.51 -0.02
CA LYS A 158 15.33 16.11 1.09
C LYS A 158 14.60 17.40 1.49
N GLY A 159 13.66 17.31 2.42
CA GLY A 159 12.74 18.39 2.75
C GLY A 159 11.33 17.93 3.07
N CYS A 160 10.91 16.74 2.62
CA CYS A 160 9.78 16.00 3.17
C CYS A 160 10.16 15.49 4.57
N ARG A 161 10.39 16.41 5.51
CA ARG A 161 10.14 16.06 6.90
C ARG A 161 8.67 15.69 6.93
N MET A 162 8.34 14.47 7.34
CA MET A 162 7.22 14.40 8.25
C MET A 162 7.61 15.39 9.35
N SER A 163 7.01 16.60 9.33
CA SER A 163 6.62 17.17 10.60
C SER A 163 5.81 16.05 11.20
N ALA A 164 6.48 15.21 12.01
CA ALA A 164 5.91 14.03 12.64
C ALA A 164 4.54 14.49 13.06
N TYR A 165 3.50 13.94 12.44
CA TYR A 165 2.12 14.41 12.59
C TYR A 165 1.96 14.77 14.07
N ARG A 166 2.09 16.07 14.37
CA ARG A 166 1.99 16.57 15.74
C ARG A 166 0.50 16.78 15.77
N PRO A 167 -0.24 15.88 16.40
CA PRO A 167 -1.67 16.07 16.47
C PRO A 167 -1.84 17.44 17.11
N SER A 168 -2.60 18.32 16.46
CA SER A 168 -3.17 19.46 17.17
C SER A 168 -3.74 18.89 18.46
N ALA A 169 -3.20 19.34 19.59
CA ALA A 169 -3.32 18.71 20.90
C ALA A 169 -4.68 18.00 21.11
N SER A 170 -4.69 16.66 20.97
CA SER A 170 -5.68 15.72 21.56
C SER A 170 -5.68 14.29 20.98
N MET A 171 -5.04 13.99 19.84
CA MET A 171 -5.06 12.62 19.27
C MET A 171 -3.67 12.01 18.98
N PRO A 172 -3.08 11.19 19.87
CA PRO A 172 -1.80 10.51 19.63
C PRO A 172 -1.74 9.81 18.27
N ALA A 173 -0.61 9.92 17.56
CA ALA A 173 -0.36 9.16 16.35
C ALA A 173 -0.62 7.66 16.62
N PRO A 174 -1.29 6.94 15.72
CA PRO A 174 -1.68 5.55 15.97
C PRO A 174 -0.47 4.67 16.32
N ALA A 175 0.68 4.93 15.67
CA ALA A 175 1.94 4.25 15.94
C ALA A 175 2.61 4.66 17.27
N SER A 176 2.37 5.88 17.78
CA SER A 176 2.92 6.31 19.08
C SER A 176 2.18 5.69 20.28
N ARG A 177 1.02 5.06 20.06
CA ARG A 177 0.29 4.29 21.07
C ARG A 177 0.73 2.82 21.14
N CYS A 178 1.65 2.40 20.28
CA CYS A 178 2.25 1.07 20.30
C CYS A 178 3.27 0.97 21.45
N THR A 179 2.82 1.16 22.68
CA THR A 179 3.63 0.79 23.84
C THR A 179 3.79 -0.73 23.81
N ARG A 180 5.04 -1.21 23.78
CA ARG A 180 5.31 -2.59 24.19
C ARG A 180 4.72 -2.73 25.59
N GLU A 181 3.69 -3.54 25.76
CA GLU A 181 3.44 -4.12 27.08
C GLU A 181 4.73 -4.88 27.41
N ARG A 182 5.54 -4.30 28.32
CA ARG A 182 6.57 -5.09 28.99
C ARG A 182 5.81 -6.26 29.64
N PRO A 183 6.25 -7.52 29.48
CA PRO A 183 5.64 -8.60 30.22
C PRO A 183 5.73 -8.25 31.70
N THR A 184 4.59 -7.93 32.30
CA THR A 184 4.47 -7.76 33.73
C THR A 184 4.25 -9.17 34.27
N GLY A 185 5.29 -9.74 34.88
CA GLY A 185 5.16 -11.00 35.61
C GLY A 185 6.33 -11.97 35.46
N LEU A 186 7.39 -11.72 36.22
CA LEU A 186 7.96 -12.78 37.04
C LEU A 186 8.04 -12.21 38.46
N THR A 187 7.16 -12.73 39.33
CA THR A 187 7.39 -12.81 40.77
C THR A 187 8.36 -13.95 41.05
#